data_AF-A0A7N8X0N7-F1
#
_entry.id   AF-A0A7N8X0N7-F1
#
_cell.length_a   1.000
_cell.length_b   1.000
_cell.length_c   1.000
_cell.angle_alpha   90.00
_cell.angle_beta   90.00
_cell.angle_gamma   90.00
#
_symmetry.space_group_name_H-M   'P 1'
#
loop_
_entity.id
_entity.type
_entity.pdbx_description
1 polymer ?
#
loop_
_entity_poly.entity_id
_entity_poly.type
_entity_poly.pdbx_seq_one_letter_code
_entity_poly.pdbx_strand_id
1 'polypeptide(L)'
;MQTPADSILHSGYFHPTLRYWQTCVADLRPDNLIYPIFITDSADAVEPIGSLPGQARYGVNKLEEMLHPLVEKGLKCVLIFAMTAFRRAGADIIITYYTPQLLTWLKE
;
A
#
# COMPACT_ATOMS: atom_id res chain seq x y z
N MET A 1 37.08 40.97 8.91
CA MET A 1 37.34 39.90 7.93
C MET A 1 36.01 39.58 7.27
N GLN A 2 35.90 39.68 5.95
CA GLN A 2 34.64 39.45 5.25
C GLN A 2 34.43 37.95 5.02
N THR A 3 33.22 37.45 5.27
CA THR A 3 32.92 36.04 5.06
C THR A 3 33.08 35.66 3.59
N PRO A 4 33.79 34.57 3.26
CA PRO A 4 33.87 34.06 1.90
C PRO A 4 32.49 33.78 1.30
N ALA A 5 32.27 34.13 0.02
CA ALA A 5 30.96 34.05 -0.61
C ALA A 5 30.42 32.61 -0.72
N ASP A 6 31.32 31.64 -0.93
CA ASP A 6 31.05 30.20 -0.97
C ASP A 6 30.58 29.62 0.38
N SER A 7 30.88 30.30 1.48
CA SER A 7 30.41 29.92 2.82
C SER A 7 28.97 30.38 3.12
N ILE A 8 28.35 31.16 2.23
CA ILE A 8 27.00 31.72 2.43
C ILE A 8 25.96 30.84 1.73
N LEU A 9 25.48 29.81 2.42
CA LEU A 9 24.51 28.85 1.86
C LEU A 9 23.04 29.31 1.97
N HIS A 10 22.71 30.14 2.96
CA HIS A 10 21.33 30.57 3.24
C HIS A 10 20.67 31.32 2.08
N SER A 11 21.46 32.00 1.24
CA SER A 11 21.00 32.68 0.02
C SER A 11 20.37 31.70 -0.99
N GLY A 12 20.71 30.41 -0.93
CA GLY A 12 20.22 29.39 -1.85
C GLY A 12 18.89 28.74 -1.48
N TYR A 13 18.30 29.03 -0.30
CA TYR A 13 17.08 28.34 0.16
C TYR A 13 16.17 29.13 1.12
N PHE A 14 16.38 30.45 1.28
CA PHE A 14 15.55 31.27 2.17
C PHE A 14 14.09 31.41 1.70
N HIS A 15 13.85 31.37 0.38
CA HIS A 15 12.51 31.47 -0.22
C HIS A 15 11.93 30.08 -0.56
N PRO A 16 10.60 29.85 -0.46
CA PRO A 16 9.98 28.58 -0.83
C PRO A 16 10.34 28.07 -2.23
N THR A 17 10.37 28.96 -3.24
CA THR A 17 10.78 28.60 -4.62
C THR A 17 12.22 28.10 -4.69
N LEU A 18 13.13 28.71 -3.91
CA LEU A 18 14.52 28.29 -3.86
C LEU A 18 14.67 26.92 -3.20
N ARG A 19 13.92 26.65 -2.14
CA ARG A 19 13.83 25.30 -1.55
C ARG A 19 13.32 24.29 -2.55
N TYR A 20 12.27 24.62 -3.29
CA TYR A 20 11.73 23.74 -4.33
C TYR A 20 12.81 23.38 -5.36
N TRP A 21 13.54 24.35 -5.91
CA TRP A 21 14.63 24.11 -6.86
C TRP A 21 15.73 23.20 -6.30
N GLN A 22 16.05 23.32 -5.02
CA GLN A 22 17.03 22.45 -4.35
C GLN A 22 16.50 21.02 -4.11
N THR A 23 15.18 20.81 -4.09
CA THR A 23 14.55 19.50 -3.81
C THR A 23 13.80 18.90 -5.00
N CYS A 24 13.85 19.50 -6.20
CA CYS A 24 13.08 19.03 -7.37
C CYS A 24 13.29 17.55 -7.71
N VAL A 25 14.48 17.00 -7.40
CA VAL A 25 14.80 15.58 -7.65
C VAL A 25 14.05 14.61 -6.73
N ALA A 26 13.50 15.10 -5.61
CA ALA A 26 12.75 14.32 -4.62
C ALA A 26 11.27 14.75 -4.55
N ASP A 27 10.75 15.32 -5.65
CA ASP A 27 9.34 15.67 -5.79
C ASP A 27 8.44 14.43 -5.68
N LEU A 28 7.32 14.56 -4.96
CA LEU A 28 6.39 13.45 -4.72
C LEU A 28 5.14 13.63 -5.58
N ARG A 29 4.88 12.65 -6.45
CA ARG A 29 3.76 12.64 -7.39
C ARG A 29 2.91 11.39 -7.20
N PRO A 30 1.64 11.39 -7.63
CA PRO A 30 0.79 10.20 -7.58
C PRO A 30 1.42 8.96 -8.24
N ASP A 31 2.21 9.16 -9.30
CA ASP A 31 2.89 8.09 -10.02
C ASP A 31 4.01 7.41 -9.20
N ASN A 32 4.45 8.02 -8.10
CA ASN A 32 5.41 7.41 -7.17
C ASN A 32 4.76 6.47 -6.16
N LEU A 33 3.41 6.43 -6.10
CA LEU A 33 2.67 5.72 -5.06
C LEU A 33 2.15 4.37 -5.54
N ILE A 34 2.23 3.36 -4.66
CA ILE A 34 1.59 2.05 -4.83
C ILE A 34 0.65 1.85 -3.65
N TYR A 35 -0.63 1.60 -3.92
CA TYR A 35 -1.62 1.39 -2.87
C TYR A 35 -1.87 -0.11 -2.62
N PRO A 36 -1.51 -0.66 -1.44
CA PRO A 36 -1.80 -2.05 -1.13
C PRO A 36 -3.30 -2.26 -0.91
N ILE A 37 -3.86 -3.31 -1.50
CA ILE A 37 -5.26 -3.72 -1.31
C ILE A 37 -5.34 -5.16 -0.81
N PHE A 38 -6.28 -5.42 0.09
CA PHE A 38 -6.50 -6.74 0.67
C PHE A 38 -7.80 -7.34 0.15
N ILE A 39 -7.73 -8.52 -0.46
CA ILE A 39 -8.88 -9.19 -1.06
C ILE A 39 -9.25 -10.42 -0.22
N THR A 40 -10.55 -10.56 0.08
CA THR A 40 -11.13 -11.72 0.76
C THR A 40 -11.95 -12.58 -0.22
N ASP A 41 -12.35 -13.78 0.22
CA ASP A 41 -13.12 -14.75 -0.57
C ASP A 41 -14.61 -14.40 -0.67
N SER A 42 -15.16 -13.76 0.36
CA SER A 42 -16.54 -13.27 0.35
C SER A 42 -16.69 -12.08 -0.60
N ALA A 43 -17.38 -12.28 -1.72
CA ALA A 43 -17.43 -11.36 -2.86
C ALA A 43 -17.97 -9.96 -2.53
N ASP A 44 -18.85 -9.83 -1.53
CA ASP A 44 -19.49 -8.57 -1.14
C ASP A 44 -18.97 -8.00 0.19
N ALA A 45 -17.96 -8.64 0.78
CA ALA A 45 -17.48 -8.28 2.11
C ALA A 45 -16.69 -6.97 2.14
N VAL A 46 -16.81 -6.28 3.27
CA VAL A 46 -15.95 -5.16 3.67
C VAL A 46 -15.60 -5.38 5.14
N GLU A 47 -14.41 -5.94 5.39
CA GLU A 47 -13.97 -6.36 6.72
C GLU A 47 -12.86 -5.43 7.24
N PRO A 48 -13.13 -4.57 8.24
CA PRO A 48 -12.10 -3.71 8.81
C PRO A 48 -10.92 -4.51 9.38
N ILE A 49 -9.71 -4.05 9.11
CA ILE A 49 -8.50 -4.63 9.71
C ILE A 49 -8.19 -3.84 10.98
N GLY A 50 -8.50 -4.41 12.15
CA GLY A 50 -8.40 -3.69 13.43
C GLY A 50 -7.02 -3.10 13.74
N SER A 51 -5.94 -3.71 13.26
CA SER A 51 -4.57 -3.20 13.41
C SER A 51 -4.19 -2.11 12.40
N LEU A 52 -4.99 -1.88 11.35
CA LEU A 52 -4.75 -0.91 10.28
C LEU A 52 -5.97 0.01 10.14
N PRO A 53 -6.05 1.10 10.92
CA PRO A 53 -7.15 2.05 10.84
C PRO A 53 -7.36 2.59 9.43
N GLY A 54 -8.61 2.57 8.95
CA GLY A 54 -8.98 3.00 7.60
C GLY A 54 -8.71 1.97 6.50
N GLN A 55 -8.19 0.78 6.85
CA GLN A 55 -7.99 -0.33 5.91
C GLN A 55 -8.98 -1.46 6.16
N ALA A 56 -9.41 -2.11 5.08
CA ALA A 56 -10.32 -3.24 5.13
C ALA A 56 -9.92 -4.30 4.10
N ARG A 57 -10.41 -5.52 4.31
CA ARG A 57 -10.41 -6.57 3.28
C ARG A 57 -11.69 -6.44 2.48
N TYR A 58 -11.56 -6.44 1.17
CA TYR A 58 -12.67 -6.23 0.25
C TYR A 58 -12.95 -7.50 -0.53
N GLY A 59 -14.23 -7.80 -0.70
CA GLY A 59 -14.70 -8.71 -1.71
C GLY A 59 -14.56 -8.11 -3.11
N VAL A 60 -14.47 -8.97 -4.12
CA VAL A 60 -14.24 -8.55 -5.52
C VAL A 60 -15.30 -7.57 -6.03
N ASN A 61 -16.57 -7.73 -5.63
CA ASN A 61 -17.68 -6.87 -6.07
C ASN A 61 -17.60 -5.44 -5.48
N LYS A 62 -16.80 -5.24 -4.43
CA LYS A 62 -16.64 -3.95 -3.75
C LYS A 62 -15.38 -3.19 -4.17
N LEU A 63 -14.51 -3.81 -4.97
CA LEU A 63 -13.24 -3.21 -5.37
C LEU A 63 -13.42 -1.99 -6.28
N GLU A 64 -14.33 -2.07 -7.26
CA GLU A 64 -14.57 -0.95 -8.17
C GLU A 64 -15.06 0.29 -7.42
N GLU A 65 -16.08 0.13 -6.58
CA GLU A 65 -16.64 1.19 -5.75
C GLU A 65 -15.56 1.88 -4.88
N MET A 66 -14.67 1.08 -4.27
CA MET A 66 -13.60 1.58 -3.42
C MET A 66 -12.47 2.26 -4.21
N LEU A 67 -12.06 1.71 -5.35
CA LEU A 67 -10.92 2.19 -6.11
C LEU A 67 -11.26 3.37 -7.02
N HIS A 68 -12.49 3.47 -7.52
CA HIS A 68 -12.92 4.52 -8.45
C HIS A 68 -12.52 5.94 -7.99
N PRO A 69 -12.88 6.40 -6.77
CA PRO A 69 -12.49 7.74 -6.32
C PRO A 69 -10.98 7.91 -6.12
N LEU A 70 -10.21 6.83 -5.94
CA LEU A 70 -8.75 6.90 -5.83
C LEU A 70 -8.10 7.06 -7.21
N VAL A 71 -8.63 6.36 -8.21
CA VAL A 71 -8.19 6.49 -9.61
C VAL A 71 -8.49 7.90 -10.13
N GLU A 72 -9.65 8.47 -9.82
CA GLU A 72 -9.99 9.87 -10.14
C GLU A 72 -9.00 10.87 -9.51
N LYS A 73 -8.50 10.57 -8.30
CA LYS A 73 -7.47 11.36 -7.62
C LYS A 73 -6.05 11.13 -8.13
N GLY A 74 -5.87 10.24 -9.12
CA GLY A 74 -4.60 10.01 -9.79
C GLY A 74 -3.85 8.75 -9.37
N LEU A 75 -4.45 7.83 -8.59
CA LEU A 75 -3.83 6.54 -8.28
C LEU A 75 -3.56 5.75 -9.57
N LYS A 76 -2.32 5.27 -9.74
CA LYS A 76 -1.89 4.53 -10.94
C LYS A 76 -1.56 3.06 -10.69
N CYS A 77 -1.20 2.69 -9.47
CA CYS A 77 -0.71 1.35 -9.16
C CYS A 77 -1.27 0.81 -7.84
N VAL A 78 -1.64 -0.47 -7.84
CA VAL A 78 -2.05 -1.21 -6.65
C VAL A 78 -1.20 -2.46 -6.45
N LEU A 79 -0.99 -2.84 -5.20
CA LEU A 79 -0.36 -4.11 -4.82
C LEU A 79 -1.42 -5.02 -4.18
N ILE A 80 -1.70 -6.16 -4.82
CA ILE A 80 -2.79 -7.05 -4.41
C ILE A 80 -2.30 -8.09 -3.40
N PHE A 81 -2.95 -8.13 -2.23
CA PHE A 81 -2.81 -9.18 -1.23
C PHE A 81 -4.07 -10.03 -1.18
N ALA A 82 -4.02 -11.21 -1.79
CA ALA A 82 -5.10 -12.18 -1.69
C ALA A 82 -4.98 -12.95 -0.37
N MET A 83 -6.01 -12.88 0.47
CA MET A 83 -6.14 -13.67 1.71
C MET A 83 -6.99 -14.92 1.48
N THR A 84 -7.18 -15.32 0.22
CA THR A 84 -8.00 -16.46 -0.20
C THR A 84 -7.28 -17.80 -0.10
N ALA A 85 -5.99 -17.82 0.26
CA ALA A 85 -5.18 -19.03 0.26
C ALA A 85 -4.64 -19.37 1.65
N PHE A 86 -4.86 -20.61 2.07
CA PHE A 86 -4.27 -21.22 3.28
C PHE A 86 -2.73 -21.27 3.22
N ARG A 87 -2.15 -21.14 2.02
CA ARG A 87 -0.70 -21.08 1.77
C ARG A 87 -0.33 -19.89 0.88
N ARG A 88 0.75 -19.20 1.27
CA ARG A 88 1.50 -18.32 0.37
C ARG A 88 2.48 -19.14 -0.46
N ALA A 89 2.87 -18.68 -1.65
CA ALA A 89 3.95 -19.32 -2.40
C ALA A 89 5.20 -19.46 -1.53
N GLY A 90 5.73 -20.68 -1.41
CA GLY A 90 6.88 -21.03 -0.55
C GLY A 90 6.54 -21.48 0.87
N ALA A 91 5.26 -21.70 1.23
CA ALA A 91 4.91 -22.30 2.51
C ALA A 91 4.94 -23.84 2.45
N ASP A 92 5.95 -24.44 3.09
CA ASP A 92 6.08 -25.90 3.18
C ASP A 92 5.24 -26.51 4.31
N ILE A 93 4.96 -25.73 5.36
CA ILE A 93 4.26 -26.19 6.57
C ILE A 93 3.09 -25.24 6.89
N ILE A 94 1.95 -25.83 7.25
CA ILE A 94 0.74 -25.13 7.73
C ILE A 94 0.51 -25.55 9.18
N ILE A 95 0.47 -24.59 10.10
CA ILE A 95 0.12 -24.83 11.51
C ILE A 95 -1.35 -24.39 11.69
N THR A 96 -2.25 -25.33 11.98
CA THR A 96 -3.68 -25.06 12.10
C THR A 96 -4.39 -25.99 13.08
N TYR A 97 -5.37 -25.45 13.81
CA TYR A 97 -6.24 -26.20 14.71
C TYR A 97 -7.32 -27.02 13.97
N TYR A 98 -7.53 -26.77 12.67
CA TYR A 98 -8.49 -27.48 11.83
C TYR A 98 -7.95 -28.79 11.22
N THR A 99 -6.78 -29.26 11.70
CA THR A 99 -6.10 -30.44 11.13
C THR A 99 -7.00 -31.67 10.97
N PRO A 100 -7.84 -32.07 11.97
CA PRO A 100 -8.69 -33.26 11.81
C PRO A 100 -9.72 -33.13 10.69
N GLN A 101 -10.36 -31.96 10.53
CA GLN A 101 -11.35 -31.72 9.48
C GLN A 101 -10.71 -31.67 8.09
N LEU A 102 -9.55 -31.02 7.97
CA LEU A 102 -8.79 -30.97 6.71
C LEU A 102 -8.35 -32.36 6.24
N LEU A 103 -7.92 -33.24 7.15
CA LEU A 103 -7.54 -34.60 6.83
C LEU A 103 -8.72 -35.46 6.34
N THR A 104 -9.94 -35.13 6.73
CA THR A 104 -11.16 -35.78 6.21
C THR A 104 -11.43 -35.36 4.78
N TRP A 105 -11.43 -34.05 4.50
CA TRP A 105 -11.68 -33.51 3.16
C TRP A 105 -10.63 -33.93 2.13
N LEU A 106 -9.37 -34.11 2.52
CA LEU A 106 -8.30 -34.54 1.61
C LEU A 106 -8.38 -36.02 1.20
N LYS A 107 -9.25 -36.83 1.83
CA LYS A 107 -9.43 -38.25 1.50
C LYS A 107 -10.59 -38.50 0.54
N GLU A 108 -11.37 -37.46 0.24
CA GLU A 108 -12.41 -37.45 -0.79
C GLU A 108 -11.83 -37.04 -2.15
#